data_AF-A0A0F9ISJ7-F1
#
_entry.id   AF-A0A0F9ISJ7-F1
#
_cell.length_a   1.000
_cell.length_b   1.000
_cell.length_c   1.000
_cell.angle_alpha   90.00
_cell.angle_beta   90.00
_cell.angle_gamma   90.00
#
_symmetry.space_group_name_H-M   'P 1'
#
loop_
_entity.id
_entity.type
_entity.pdbx_description
1 polymer ?
#
loop_
_entity_poly.entity_id
_entity_poly.type
_entity_poly.pdbx_seq_one_letter_code
_entity_poly.pdbx_strand_id
1 'polypeptide(L)' 'TVDDSEMLIYESPEFIRNSIKKSIKTLGKKGGYIPGPTNFLLDQPPENIVALFKSIQEFGNIY' A
#
# COMPACT_ATOMS: atom_id res chain seq x y z
N THR A 1 -1.37 7.65 4.24
CA THR A 1 -0.98 7.67 2.81
C THR A 1 0.16 6.69 2.63
N VAL A 2 0.36 6.17 1.43
CA VAL A 2 1.46 5.23 1.12
C VAL A 2 2.64 6.03 0.61
N ASP A 3 3.85 5.65 1.03
CA ASP A 3 5.08 6.21 0.47
C ASP A 3 5.27 5.68 -0.96
N ASP A 4 5.10 6.57 -1.93
CA ASP A 4 5.19 6.27 -3.35
C ASP A 4 6.52 6.65 -3.99
N SER A 5 7.33 7.49 -3.32
CA SER A 5 8.60 7.99 -3.84
C SER A 5 9.79 7.09 -3.55
N GLU A 6 9.75 6.34 -2.45
CA GLU A 6 10.84 5.42 -2.09
C GLU A 6 10.32 3.97 -2.09
N MET A 7 9.30 3.70 -1.26
CA MET A 7 8.84 2.32 -1.03
C MET A 7 8.32 1.65 -2.31
N LEU A 8 7.47 2.32 -3.09
CA LEU A 8 6.93 1.69 -4.31
C LEU A 8 7.95 1.55 -5.44
N ILE A 9 9.06 2.32 -5.41
CA ILE A 9 10.10 2.26 -6.44
C ILE A 9 11.12 1.17 -6.11
N TYR A 10 11.62 1.15 -4.87
CA TYR A 10 12.83 0.38 -4.54
C TYR A 10 12.59 -0.87 -3.70
N GLU A 11 11.47 -0.96 -2.98
CA GLU A 11 11.23 -2.07 -2.07
C GLU A 11 10.61 -3.28 -2.78
N SER A 12 10.68 -4.44 -2.11
CA SER A 12 10.10 -5.67 -2.64
C SER A 12 8.56 -5.70 -2.49
N PRO A 13 7.86 -6.46 -3.34
CA PRO A 13 6.42 -6.72 -3.21
C PRO A 13 6.01 -7.21 -1.81
N GLU A 14 6.84 -8.03 -1.17
CA GLU A 14 6.59 -8.54 0.19
C GLU A 14 6.66 -7.42 1.23
N PHE A 15 7.68 -6.56 1.13
CA PHE A 15 7.81 -5.40 2.01
C PHE A 15 6.60 -4.47 1.87
N ILE A 16 6.20 -4.16 0.62
CA ILE A 16 5.01 -3.34 0.33
C ILE A 16 3.77 -3.95 1.00
N ARG A 17 3.55 -5.27 0.84
CA ARG A 17 2.41 -5.95 1.47
C ARG A 17 2.40 -5.79 2.98
N ASN A 18 3.53 -5.99 3.64
CA ASN A 18 3.66 -5.86 5.08
C ASN A 18 3.44 -4.41 5.56
N SER A 19 3.93 -3.43 4.80
CA SER A 19 3.73 -2.00 5.06
C SER A 19 2.27 -1.56 4.92
N ILE A 20 1.56 -2.08 3.91
CA ILE A 20 0.12 -1.83 3.74
C ILE A 20 -0.69 -2.47 4.87
N LYS A 21 -0.39 -3.73 5.23
CA LYS A 21 -1.00 -4.39 6.39
C LYS A 21 -0.85 -3.57 7.67
N LYS A 22 0.37 -3.09 7.95
CA LYS A 22 0.67 -2.27 9.12
C LYS A 22 -0.11 -0.96 9.10
N SER A 23 -0.16 -0.29 7.95
CA SER A 23 -0.88 0.97 7.77
C SER A 23 -2.38 0.82 8.02
N ILE A 24 -3.02 -0.16 7.38
CA ILE A 24 -4.45 -0.45 7.55
C ILE A 24 -4.76 -0.82 9.00
N LYS A 25 -3.95 -1.69 9.64
CA LYS A 25 -4.13 -2.05 11.06
C LYS A 25 -4.01 -0.85 12.01
N THR A 26 -3.20 0.16 11.65
CA THR A 26 -2.93 1.32 12.50
C THR A 26 -4.00 2.40 12.32
N LEU A 27 -4.32 2.71 11.06
CA LEU A 27 -5.14 3.85 10.67
C LEU A 27 -6.59 3.48 10.34
N GLY A 28 -6.84 2.23 9.93
CA GLY A 28 -8.14 1.77 9.44
C GLY A 28 -9.11 1.24 10.50
N LYS A 29 -8.76 1.22 11.79
CA LYS A 29 -9.56 0.55 12.87
C LYS A 29 -11.03 0.98 13.01
N LYS A 30 -11.45 2.08 12.38
CA LYS A 30 -12.84 2.59 12.40
C LYS A 30 -13.36 2.88 11.00
N GLY A 31 -12.79 2.21 9.98
CA GLY A 31 -12.99 2.58 8.58
C GLY A 31 -12.44 3.97 8.25
N GLY A 32 -12.80 4.47 7.06
CA GLY A 32 -12.47 5.82 6.61
C GLY A 32 -11.02 6.05 6.15
N TYR A 33 -10.13 5.06 6.35
CA TYR A 33 -8.78 5.10 5.81
C TYR A 33 -8.74 4.49 4.40
N ILE A 34 -8.36 5.30 3.41
CA ILE A 34 -8.19 4.87 2.03
C ILE A 34 -6.68 4.92 1.72
N PRO A 35 -5.96 3.78 1.82
CA PRO A 35 -4.55 3.72 1.44
C PRO A 35 -4.38 3.91 -0.06
N GLY A 36 -3.40 4.71 -0.45
CA GLY A 36 -3.03 4.96 -1.83
C GLY A 36 -1.81 5.87 -1.94
N PRO A 37 -1.23 5.98 -3.15
CA PRO A 37 -0.14 6.91 -3.43
C PRO A 37 -0.61 8.36 -3.35
N THR A 38 0.32 9.29 -3.13
CA THR A 38 0.02 10.74 -3.08
C THR A 38 0.32 11.46 -4.38
N ASN A 39 1.10 10.84 -5.27
CA ASN A 39 1.55 11.39 -6.54
C ASN A 39 1.22 10.43 -7.69
N PHE A 40 1.56 10.86 -8.91
CA PHE A 40 1.50 10.01 -10.10
C PHE A 40 2.54 8.90 -10.03
N LEU A 41 2.12 7.70 -10.41
CA LEU A 41 2.98 6.52 -10.46
C LEU A 41 3.63 6.42 -11.85
N LEU A 42 4.88 6.88 -11.97
CA LEU A 42 5.62 6.94 -13.23
C LEU A 42 6.78 5.94 -13.28
N ASP A 43 7.47 5.74 -12.16
CA ASP A 43 8.74 5.00 -12.09
C ASP A 43 8.63 3.67 -11.32
N GLN A 44 7.47 3.41 -10.71
CA GLN A 44 7.25 2.26 -9.85
C GLN A 44 7.11 0.98 -10.68
N PRO A 45 7.84 -0.11 -10.33
CA PRO A 45 7.69 -1.40 -11.00
C PRO A 45 6.24 -1.93 -10.94
N PRO A 46 5.71 -2.52 -12.03
CA PRO A 46 4.33 -3.03 -12.07
C PRO A 46 4.00 -4.01 -10.94
N GLU A 47 4.93 -4.89 -10.57
CA GLU A 47 4.80 -5.85 -9.48
C GLU A 47 4.57 -5.17 -8.13
N ASN A 48 5.19 -4.01 -7.89
CA ASN A 48 5.05 -3.23 -6.68
C ASN A 48 3.69 -2.55 -6.62
N ILE A 49 3.19 -2.09 -7.77
CA ILE A 49 1.83 -1.55 -7.89
C ILE A 49 0.78 -2.64 -7.69
N VAL A 50 0.98 -3.82 -8.28
CA VAL A 50 0.10 -4.99 -8.06
C VAL A 50 0.12 -5.41 -6.59
N ALA A 51 1.29 -5.40 -5.94
CA ALA A 51 1.42 -5.71 -4.52
C ALA A 51 0.63 -4.73 -3.65
N LEU A 52 0.71 -3.43 -3.93
CA LEU A 52 -0.09 -2.40 -3.29
C LEU A 52 -1.59 -2.71 -3.41
N PHE A 53 -2.11 -2.87 -4.64
CA PHE A 53 -3.54 -3.11 -4.87
C PHE A 53 -4.04 -4.40 -4.20
N LYS A 54 -3.32 -5.52 -4.36
CA LYS A 54 -3.69 -6.79 -3.75
C LYS A 54 -3.70 -6.72 -2.23
N SER A 55 -2.73 -6.03 -1.63
CA SER A 55 -2.66 -5.88 -0.18
C SER A 55 -3.81 -5.04 0.36
N ILE A 56 -4.23 -4.00 -0.36
CA ILE A 56 -5.42 -3.21 0.00
C ILE A 56 -6.67 -4.08 -0.04
N GLN A 57 -6.85 -4.90 -1.08
CA GLN A 57 -7.99 -5.82 -1.17
C GLN A 57 -7.97 -6.90 -0.07
N GLU A 58 -6.78 -7.42 0.25
CA GLU A 58 -6.59 -8.47 1.26
C GLU A 58 -6.93 -7.96 2.67
N PHE A 59 -6.45 -6.76 3.04
CA PHE A 59 -6.56 -6.27 4.41
C PHE A 59 -7.66 -5.23 4.62
N GLY A 60 -8.17 -4.62 3.55
CA GLY A 60 -9.17 -3.55 3.62
C GLY A 60 -10.57 -4.03 4.04
N ASN A 61 -10.91 -5.31 3.81
CA ASN A 61 -12.21 -5.87 4.23
C ASN A 61 -12.27 -6.25 5.72
N ILE A 62 -11.14 -6.18 6.43
CA ILE A 62 -11.02 -6.62 7.83
C ILE A 62 -11.34 -5.48 8.81
N TYR A 63 -11.30 -4.22 8.36
CA TYR A 63 -11.34 -3.02 9.20
C TYR A 63 -12.27 -1.95 8.62
#